data_AF-A0A7W7SUJ0-F1
#
_entry.id   AF-A0A7W7SUJ0-F1
#
_cell.length_a   1.000
_cell.length_b   1.000
_cell.length_c   1.000
_cell.angle_alpha   90.00
_cell.angle_beta   90.00
_cell.angle_gamma   90.00
#
_symmetry.space_group_name_H-M   'P 1'
#
loop_
_entity.id
_entity.type
_entity.pdbx_description
1 polymer ?
#
loop_
_entity_poly.entity_id
_entity_poly.type
_entity_poly.pdbx_seq_one_letter_code
_entity_poly.pdbx_strand_id
1 'polypeptide(L)'
;MSVEQLRDYCPKIRRHQLTVDEQLIDMIEADVQEYRSYLRDPRPQLPPAELAELLPLMGWLILEASLSRLWEITAGYEVLSGPQRDRSEAAVELIARAGDAARSLPWPEFAPRALGAIRAQALAASKRDTESGYDDAWILHQEAKAKHASYLDSHGTDPARERYVRDLGEVLLQLALAETGTACRTAERVLGRWAEGKVEGTWTEADSARWTQRMYRQLADGAAIGARALDIARGIEERWGFTHYVSEDRLALPTSYRLPAIMTARAILLMISMSPEMEALGRLPGDGFETWAEARADLLKRFEDAYRYIERPVHNENGEPWPLLGDHERSVVQLRLHLALLAPGYDFAADSVFDPCVAANPLDDDAVTAMSSWLAAVGDDGGQRGDANVVGSATKPSFIRSVETVREALGGSSGYAQWRRDWFELDRYCDEDGRRERVDQALGDAEE
;
A
#
# COMPACT_ATOMS: atom_id res chain seq x y z
N MET A 1 -32.08 -5.94 -6.26
CA MET A 1 -31.69 -7.20 -5.60
C MET A 1 -32.29 -7.26 -4.21
N SER A 2 -32.70 -8.45 -3.78
CA SER A 2 -33.21 -8.71 -2.43
C SER A 2 -32.07 -8.91 -1.41
N VAL A 3 -32.40 -8.82 -0.12
CA VAL A 3 -31.47 -9.11 0.99
C VAL A 3 -30.81 -10.49 0.85
N GLU A 4 -31.58 -11.52 0.50
CA GLU A 4 -31.09 -12.89 0.32
C GLU A 4 -30.07 -12.98 -0.82
N GLN A 5 -30.33 -12.30 -1.95
CA GLN A 5 -29.40 -12.25 -3.07
C GLN A 5 -28.09 -11.54 -2.69
N LEU A 6 -28.16 -10.41 -1.99
CA LEU A 6 -26.97 -9.68 -1.55
C LEU A 6 -26.12 -10.51 -0.58
N ARG A 7 -26.76 -11.20 0.38
CA ARG A 7 -26.08 -12.11 1.33
C ARG A 7 -25.44 -13.31 0.64
N ASP A 8 -26.00 -13.77 -0.48
CA ASP A 8 -25.44 -14.85 -1.29
C ASP A 8 -24.25 -14.38 -2.14
N TYR A 9 -24.35 -13.20 -2.75
CA TYR A 9 -23.35 -12.72 -3.71
C TYR A 9 -22.02 -12.32 -3.05
N CYS A 10 -22.05 -11.58 -1.94
CA CYS A 10 -20.81 -11.05 -1.33
C CYS A 10 -19.82 -12.17 -0.94
N PRO A 11 -20.23 -13.25 -0.23
CA PRO A 11 -19.32 -14.35 0.09
C PRO A 11 -18.86 -15.13 -1.15
N LYS A 12 -19.71 -15.28 -2.18
CA LYS A 12 -19.34 -15.96 -3.42
C LYS A 12 -18.28 -15.20 -4.20
N ILE A 13 -18.39 -13.88 -4.31
CA ILE A 13 -17.37 -13.04 -4.96
C ILE A 13 -16.04 -13.17 -4.21
N ARG A 14 -16.06 -13.04 -2.88
CA ARG A 14 -14.88 -13.16 -2.02
C ARG A 14 -14.18 -14.52 -2.15
N ARG A 15 -14.95 -15.60 -2.35
CA ARG A 15 -14.43 -16.96 -2.56
C ARG A 15 -14.13 -17.28 -4.03
N HIS A 16 -14.20 -16.29 -4.93
CA HIS A 16 -14.02 -16.44 -6.37
C HIS A 16 -14.99 -17.47 -7.01
N GLN A 17 -16.18 -17.62 -6.43
CA GLN A 17 -17.26 -18.50 -6.91
C GLN A 17 -18.28 -17.76 -7.77
N LEU A 18 -18.23 -16.42 -7.80
CA LEU A 18 -19.03 -15.55 -8.66
C LEU A 18 -18.10 -14.52 -9.32
N THR A 19 -18.14 -14.47 -10.65
CA THR A 19 -17.40 -13.48 -11.44
C THR A 19 -18.10 -12.13 -11.36
N VAL A 20 -17.31 -11.07 -11.37
CA VAL A 20 -17.82 -9.70 -11.44
C VAL A 20 -17.64 -9.19 -12.86
N ASP A 21 -18.74 -9.19 -13.60
CA ASP A 21 -18.84 -8.77 -14.99
C ASP A 21 -19.72 -7.53 -15.14
N GLU A 22 -19.92 -7.08 -16.38
CA GLU A 22 -20.81 -5.95 -16.70
C GLU A 22 -22.22 -6.18 -16.19
N GLN A 23 -22.75 -7.39 -16.29
CA GLN A 23 -24.10 -7.72 -15.84
C GLN A 23 -24.28 -7.48 -14.34
N LEU A 24 -23.32 -7.93 -13.51
CA LEU A 24 -23.39 -7.69 -12.08
C LEU A 24 -23.27 -6.19 -11.74
N ILE A 25 -22.41 -5.45 -12.43
CA ILE A 25 -22.29 -4.00 -12.24
C ILE A 25 -23.58 -3.27 -12.67
N ASP A 26 -24.20 -3.65 -13.79
CA ASP A 26 -25.50 -3.13 -14.24
C ASP A 26 -26.58 -3.35 -13.17
N MET A 27 -26.59 -4.53 -12.53
CA MET A 27 -27.53 -4.84 -11.45
C MET A 27 -27.30 -3.95 -10.22
N ILE A 28 -26.04 -3.70 -9.85
CA ILE A 28 -25.68 -2.79 -8.75
C ILE A 28 -26.16 -1.36 -9.06
N GLU A 29 -25.86 -0.85 -10.26
CA GLU A 29 -26.25 0.50 -10.68
C GLU A 29 -27.78 0.68 -10.72
N ALA A 30 -28.49 -0.31 -11.26
CA ALA A 30 -29.95 -0.31 -11.32
C ALA A 30 -30.58 -0.27 -9.92
N ASP A 31 -30.06 -1.08 -8.98
CA ASP A 31 -30.52 -1.09 -7.60
C ASP A 31 -30.23 0.23 -6.89
N VAL A 32 -29.02 0.78 -7.05
CA VAL A 32 -28.67 2.09 -6.47
C VAL A 32 -29.61 3.18 -7.01
N GLN A 33 -29.92 3.15 -8.29
CA GLN A 33 -30.88 4.08 -8.91
C GLN A 33 -32.30 3.87 -8.36
N GLU A 34 -32.73 2.64 -8.15
CA GLU A 34 -34.02 2.33 -7.50
C GLU A 34 -34.06 2.87 -6.06
N TYR A 35 -32.99 2.68 -5.28
CA TYR A 35 -32.92 3.17 -3.90
C TYR A 35 -33.04 4.69 -3.83
N ARG A 36 -32.55 5.42 -4.84
CA ARG A 36 -32.69 6.88 -4.91
C ARG A 36 -34.15 7.33 -5.07
N SER A 37 -35.06 6.47 -5.54
CA SER A 37 -36.49 6.80 -5.61
C SER A 37 -37.14 7.06 -4.23
N TYR A 38 -36.47 6.64 -3.15
CA TYR A 38 -36.88 6.90 -1.77
C TYR A 38 -36.45 8.29 -1.27
N LEU A 39 -35.60 9.02 -2.00
CA LEU A 39 -35.27 10.41 -1.72
C LEU A 39 -36.41 11.33 -2.18
N ARG A 40 -37.48 11.41 -1.39
CA ARG A 40 -38.59 12.35 -1.60
C ARG A 40 -38.36 13.62 -0.79
N ASP A 41 -38.90 14.74 -1.26
CA ASP A 41 -38.91 15.98 -0.46
C ASP A 41 -40.12 16.03 0.49
N PRO A 42 -39.92 16.39 1.78
CA PRO A 42 -38.63 16.65 2.42
C PRO A 42 -37.82 15.37 2.66
N ARG A 43 -36.50 15.42 2.40
CA ARG A 43 -35.61 14.27 2.54
C ARG A 43 -35.67 13.70 3.97
N PRO A 44 -36.01 12.41 4.14
CA PRO A 44 -35.95 11.77 5.44
C PRO A 44 -34.52 11.76 5.98
N GLN A 45 -34.35 12.01 7.28
CA GLN A 45 -33.04 11.96 7.93
C GLN A 45 -32.49 10.54 8.02
N LEU A 46 -33.36 9.54 8.15
CA LEU A 46 -33.01 8.12 8.25
C LEU A 46 -33.50 7.36 7.01
N PRO A 47 -32.80 6.30 6.59
CA PRO A 47 -33.31 5.44 5.53
C PRO A 47 -34.63 4.76 5.98
N PRO A 48 -35.57 4.53 5.05
CA PRO A 48 -36.77 3.76 5.33
C PRO A 48 -36.40 2.30 5.69
N ALA A 49 -37.29 1.59 6.39
CA ALA A 49 -37.01 0.26 6.93
C ALA A 49 -36.58 -0.75 5.85
N GLU A 50 -37.15 -0.62 4.66
CA GLU A 50 -36.82 -1.41 3.47
C GLU A 50 -35.35 -1.25 3.05
N LEU A 51 -34.80 -0.03 3.18
CA LEU A 51 -33.41 0.26 2.82
C LEU A 51 -32.44 0.09 3.99
N ALA A 52 -32.92 0.10 5.24
CA ALA A 52 -32.06 0.01 6.42
C ALA A 52 -31.22 -1.29 6.44
N GLU A 53 -31.78 -2.40 5.94
CA GLU A 53 -31.05 -3.67 5.79
C GLU A 53 -30.29 -3.77 4.46
N LEU A 54 -30.81 -3.19 3.38
CA LEU A 54 -30.21 -3.26 2.05
C LEU A 54 -28.94 -2.41 1.92
N LEU A 55 -28.89 -1.21 2.50
CA LEU A 55 -27.76 -0.28 2.32
C LEU A 55 -26.41 -0.85 2.82
N PRO A 56 -26.31 -1.43 4.03
CA PRO A 56 -25.07 -2.07 4.47
C PRO A 56 -24.62 -3.21 3.55
N LEU A 57 -25.57 -4.02 3.09
CA LEU A 57 -25.32 -5.16 2.20
C LEU A 57 -24.88 -4.73 0.80
N MET A 58 -25.53 -3.71 0.24
CA MET A 58 -25.14 -3.12 -1.03
C MET A 58 -23.74 -2.50 -0.94
N GLY A 59 -23.44 -1.82 0.17
CA GLY A 59 -22.10 -1.29 0.43
C GLY A 59 -21.04 -2.39 0.52
N TRP A 60 -21.38 -3.56 1.08
CA TRP A 60 -20.49 -4.72 1.09
C TRP A 60 -20.32 -5.33 -0.31
N LEU A 61 -21.40 -5.45 -1.09
CA LEU A 61 -21.33 -5.95 -2.47
C LEU A 61 -20.42 -5.08 -3.35
N ILE A 62 -20.58 -3.75 -3.26
CA ILE A 62 -19.75 -2.78 -3.98
C ILE A 62 -18.27 -2.90 -3.59
N LEU A 63 -17.97 -3.12 -2.30
CA LEU A 63 -16.62 -3.39 -1.82
C LEU A 63 -16.05 -4.67 -2.45
N GLU A 64 -16.75 -5.80 -2.36
CA GLU A 64 -16.26 -7.07 -2.90
C GLU A 64 -16.11 -7.04 -4.42
N ALA A 65 -17.04 -6.38 -5.11
CA ALA A 65 -17.01 -6.25 -6.56
C ALA A 65 -15.79 -5.47 -7.04
N SER A 66 -15.55 -4.30 -6.42
CA SER A 66 -14.39 -3.46 -6.74
C SER A 66 -13.05 -4.11 -6.36
N LEU A 67 -12.97 -4.80 -5.21
CA LEU A 67 -11.76 -5.53 -4.82
C LEU A 67 -11.46 -6.72 -5.73
N SER A 68 -12.48 -7.49 -6.14
CA SER A 68 -12.31 -8.61 -7.06
C SER A 68 -11.68 -8.17 -8.38
N ARG A 69 -12.15 -7.06 -8.97
CA ARG A 69 -11.59 -6.49 -10.20
C ARG A 69 -10.19 -5.90 -9.99
N LEU A 70 -9.91 -5.31 -8.83
CA LEU A 70 -8.62 -4.68 -8.54
C LEU A 70 -7.45 -5.66 -8.72
N TRP A 71 -7.63 -6.93 -8.37
CA TRP A 71 -6.60 -7.96 -8.49
C TRP A 71 -6.27 -8.35 -9.94
N GLU A 72 -7.13 -8.02 -10.90
CA GLU A 72 -6.92 -8.31 -12.32
C GLU A 72 -6.10 -7.24 -13.06
N ILE A 73 -5.91 -6.07 -12.44
CA ILE A 73 -5.17 -4.96 -13.04
C ILE A 73 -3.66 -5.19 -12.87
N THR A 74 -2.92 -5.26 -13.98
CA THR A 74 -1.46 -5.31 -13.95
C THR A 74 -0.88 -3.92 -13.68
N ALA A 75 0.21 -3.83 -12.91
CA ALA A 75 0.91 -2.54 -12.72
C ALA A 75 1.57 -2.10 -14.04
N GLY A 76 1.49 -0.81 -14.37
CA GLY A 76 1.98 -0.26 -15.63
C GLY A 76 1.15 -0.70 -16.84
N TYR A 77 -0.14 -1.05 -16.67
CA TYR A 77 -0.92 -1.64 -17.76
C TYR A 77 -1.05 -0.74 -19.02
N GLU A 78 -0.87 0.58 -18.89
CA GLU A 78 -0.95 1.52 -20.01
C GLU A 78 0.18 1.29 -21.06
N VAL A 79 1.32 0.72 -20.65
CA VAL A 79 2.42 0.37 -21.56
C VAL A 79 2.37 -1.08 -22.05
N LEU A 80 1.46 -1.90 -21.52
CA LEU A 80 1.27 -3.27 -21.99
C LEU A 80 0.56 -3.29 -23.34
N SER A 81 0.58 -4.45 -24.00
CA SER A 81 -0.14 -4.69 -25.26
C SER A 81 -0.96 -5.98 -25.20
N GLY A 82 -1.99 -6.05 -26.03
CA GLY A 82 -2.82 -7.25 -26.19
C GLY A 82 -3.68 -7.61 -24.96
N PRO A 83 -3.98 -8.91 -24.76
CA PRO A 83 -5.03 -9.34 -23.82
C PRO A 83 -4.84 -8.93 -22.36
N GLN A 84 -3.60 -8.72 -21.91
CA GLN A 84 -3.31 -8.29 -20.54
C GLN A 84 -3.70 -6.83 -20.33
N ARG A 85 -3.48 -5.97 -21.33
CA ARG A 85 -3.93 -4.58 -21.32
C ARG A 85 -5.44 -4.52 -21.35
N ASP A 86 -6.08 -5.21 -22.30
CA ASP A 86 -7.54 -5.22 -22.44
C ASP A 86 -8.24 -5.66 -21.15
N ARG A 87 -7.71 -6.69 -20.48
CA ARG A 87 -8.22 -7.16 -19.17
C ARG A 87 -8.07 -6.10 -18.08
N SER A 88 -6.92 -5.41 -18.03
CA SER A 88 -6.67 -4.36 -17.05
C SER A 88 -7.59 -3.16 -17.27
N GLU A 89 -7.76 -2.72 -18.53
CA GLU A 89 -8.65 -1.62 -18.91
C GLU A 89 -10.11 -1.93 -18.58
N ALA A 90 -10.60 -3.14 -18.91
CA ALA A 90 -11.95 -3.58 -18.55
C ALA A 90 -12.16 -3.62 -17.02
N ALA A 91 -11.17 -4.11 -16.27
CA ALA A 91 -11.24 -4.12 -14.80
C ALA A 91 -11.25 -2.69 -14.21
N VAL A 92 -10.46 -1.77 -14.76
CA VAL A 92 -10.47 -0.35 -14.38
C VAL A 92 -11.84 0.28 -14.62
N GLU A 93 -12.46 0.01 -15.76
CA GLU A 93 -13.80 0.52 -16.09
C GLU A 93 -14.86 0.02 -15.10
N LEU A 94 -14.88 -1.28 -14.80
CA LEU A 94 -15.84 -1.84 -13.83
C LEU A 94 -15.62 -1.30 -12.41
N ILE A 95 -14.36 -1.09 -11.99
CA ILE A 95 -14.05 -0.42 -10.71
C ILE A 95 -14.55 1.03 -10.73
N ALA A 96 -14.41 1.73 -11.86
CA ALA A 96 -14.86 3.10 -11.97
C ALA A 96 -16.38 3.21 -11.78
N ARG A 97 -17.12 2.35 -12.48
CA ARG A 97 -18.57 2.21 -12.37
C ARG A 97 -19.03 1.86 -10.95
N ALA A 98 -18.37 0.90 -10.29
CA ALA A 98 -18.64 0.57 -8.89
C ALA A 98 -18.39 1.75 -7.94
N GLY A 99 -17.36 2.56 -8.20
CA GLY A 99 -17.09 3.80 -7.47
C GLY A 99 -18.19 4.84 -7.65
N ASP A 100 -18.72 4.99 -8.86
CA ASP A 100 -19.83 5.92 -9.15
C ASP A 100 -21.15 5.46 -8.53
N ALA A 101 -21.39 4.15 -8.51
CA ALA A 101 -22.48 3.56 -7.73
C ALA A 101 -22.33 3.87 -6.23
N ALA A 102 -21.13 3.72 -5.66
CA ALA A 102 -20.84 4.08 -4.28
C ALA A 102 -21.11 5.57 -3.98
N ARG A 103 -20.71 6.48 -4.88
CA ARG A 103 -20.98 7.92 -4.77
C ARG A 103 -22.47 8.25 -4.86
N SER A 104 -23.24 7.42 -5.57
CA SER A 104 -24.65 7.66 -5.89
C SER A 104 -25.62 7.05 -4.87
N LEU A 105 -25.14 6.23 -3.93
CA LEU A 105 -25.97 5.65 -2.87
C LEU A 105 -26.75 6.72 -2.09
N PRO A 106 -28.06 6.51 -1.84
CA PRO A 106 -28.80 7.36 -0.92
C PRO A 106 -28.45 6.99 0.53
N TRP A 107 -28.33 7.99 1.41
CA TRP A 107 -27.84 7.79 2.80
C TRP A 107 -26.54 6.97 2.87
N PRO A 108 -25.48 7.39 2.15
CA PRO A 108 -24.27 6.59 2.01
C PRO A 108 -23.55 6.34 3.36
N GLU A 109 -23.81 7.15 4.38
CA GLU A 109 -23.35 6.96 5.75
C GLU A 109 -23.86 5.65 6.40
N PHE A 110 -24.94 5.05 5.88
CA PHE A 110 -25.47 3.75 6.28
C PHE A 110 -24.92 2.58 5.45
N ALA A 111 -24.05 2.87 4.47
CA ALA A 111 -23.36 1.89 3.63
C ALA A 111 -21.83 2.11 3.65
N PRO A 112 -21.19 2.19 4.83
CA PRO A 112 -19.81 2.69 4.98
C PRO A 112 -18.78 1.89 4.16
N ARG A 113 -19.01 0.59 3.96
CA ARG A 113 -18.14 -0.29 3.15
C ARG A 113 -18.03 0.12 1.68
N ALA A 114 -19.02 0.83 1.14
CA ALA A 114 -19.01 1.31 -0.24
C ALA A 114 -17.82 2.26 -0.51
N LEU A 115 -17.29 2.94 0.51
CA LEU A 115 -16.06 3.75 0.39
C LEU A 115 -14.86 2.95 -0.09
N GLY A 116 -14.85 1.63 0.11
CA GLY A 116 -13.82 0.76 -0.42
C GLY A 116 -13.79 0.69 -1.95
N ALA A 117 -14.85 1.06 -2.66
CA ALA A 117 -14.80 1.20 -4.12
C ALA A 117 -14.02 2.46 -4.56
N ILE A 118 -14.11 3.56 -3.80
CA ILE A 118 -13.28 4.75 -4.05
C ILE A 118 -11.81 4.43 -3.76
N ARG A 119 -11.53 3.64 -2.72
CA ARG A 119 -10.20 3.08 -2.46
C ARG A 119 -9.70 2.23 -3.64
N ALA A 120 -10.54 1.36 -4.18
CA ALA A 120 -10.18 0.52 -5.31
C ALA A 120 -9.89 1.36 -6.56
N GLN A 121 -10.66 2.42 -6.81
CA GLN A 121 -10.36 3.39 -7.86
C GLN A 121 -8.99 4.05 -7.64
N ALA A 122 -8.67 4.48 -6.42
CA ALA A 122 -7.37 5.09 -6.11
C ALA A 122 -6.21 4.12 -6.38
N LEU A 123 -6.37 2.86 -5.97
CA LEU A 123 -5.37 1.82 -6.22
C LEU A 123 -5.25 1.49 -7.72
N ALA A 124 -6.36 1.44 -8.46
CA ALA A 124 -6.38 1.26 -9.91
C ALA A 124 -5.67 2.42 -10.63
N ALA A 125 -5.94 3.67 -10.24
CA ALA A 125 -5.23 4.85 -10.74
C ALA A 125 -3.72 4.75 -10.48
N SER A 126 -3.31 4.35 -9.27
CA SER A 126 -1.89 4.16 -8.95
C SER A 126 -1.22 3.03 -9.74
N LYS A 127 -2.00 2.04 -10.22
CA LYS A 127 -1.49 0.94 -11.05
C LYS A 127 -1.23 1.36 -12.50
N ARG A 128 -1.68 2.53 -12.94
CA ARG A 128 -1.22 3.12 -14.21
C ARG A 128 0.30 3.29 -14.22
N ASP A 129 0.88 3.50 -13.04
CA ASP A 129 2.29 3.80 -12.83
C ASP A 129 2.69 4.93 -13.78
N THR A 130 2.17 6.12 -13.52
CA THR A 130 2.44 7.38 -14.23
C THR A 130 2.28 8.53 -13.23
N GLU A 131 2.84 9.71 -13.51
CA GLU A 131 2.67 10.88 -12.64
C GLU A 131 1.18 11.25 -12.51
N SER A 132 0.45 11.30 -13.63
CA SER A 132 -1.00 11.57 -13.63
C SER A 132 -1.80 10.49 -12.90
N GLY A 133 -1.43 9.22 -13.03
CA GLY A 133 -2.06 8.12 -12.29
C GLY A 133 -1.90 8.25 -10.76
N TYR A 134 -0.75 8.74 -10.29
CA TYR A 134 -0.56 9.01 -8.86
C TYR A 134 -1.32 10.27 -8.41
N ASP A 135 -1.35 11.33 -9.21
CA ASP A 135 -2.14 12.53 -8.88
C ASP A 135 -3.64 12.21 -8.79
N ASP A 136 -4.17 11.41 -9.72
CA ASP A 136 -5.55 10.91 -9.68
C ASP A 136 -5.80 10.06 -8.42
N ALA A 137 -4.86 9.19 -8.06
CA ALA A 137 -4.95 8.39 -6.84
C ALA A 137 -5.01 9.28 -5.58
N TRP A 138 -4.21 10.35 -5.50
CA TRP A 138 -4.22 11.29 -4.38
C TRP A 138 -5.55 12.03 -4.27
N ILE A 139 -6.15 12.45 -5.40
CA ILE A 139 -7.49 13.06 -5.42
C ILE A 139 -8.53 12.11 -4.82
N LEU A 140 -8.51 10.84 -5.23
CA LEU A 140 -9.43 9.82 -4.75
C LEU A 140 -9.24 9.47 -3.26
N HIS A 141 -7.99 9.46 -2.76
CA HIS A 141 -7.71 9.30 -1.33
C HIS A 141 -8.29 10.46 -0.51
N GLN A 142 -8.12 11.70 -0.97
CA GLN A 142 -8.71 12.86 -0.30
C GLN A 142 -10.24 12.82 -0.32
N GLU A 143 -10.84 12.40 -1.44
CA GLU A 143 -12.29 12.21 -1.53
C GLU A 143 -12.78 11.18 -0.50
N ALA A 144 -12.14 9.99 -0.45
CA ALA A 144 -12.54 8.93 0.47
C ALA A 144 -12.41 9.36 1.93
N LYS A 145 -11.35 10.09 2.27
CA LYS A 145 -11.13 10.66 3.61
C LYS A 145 -12.19 11.69 3.98
N ALA A 146 -12.52 12.60 3.07
CA ALA A 146 -13.55 13.61 3.29
C ALA A 146 -14.94 12.97 3.47
N LYS A 147 -15.28 11.97 2.67
CA LYS A 147 -16.53 11.20 2.81
C LYS A 147 -16.57 10.41 4.11
N HIS A 148 -15.49 9.72 4.47
CA HIS A 148 -15.40 9.01 5.75
C HIS A 148 -15.70 9.95 6.94
N ALA A 149 -15.06 11.13 6.98
CA ALA A 149 -15.31 12.12 8.03
C ALA A 149 -16.77 12.59 8.04
N SER A 150 -17.32 12.93 6.88
CA SER A 150 -18.73 13.33 6.72
C SER A 150 -19.72 12.25 7.19
N TYR A 151 -19.44 10.98 6.89
CA TYR A 151 -20.29 9.86 7.30
C TYR A 151 -20.24 9.67 8.82
N LEU A 152 -19.05 9.77 9.41
CA LEU A 152 -18.88 9.68 10.86
C LEU A 152 -19.62 10.81 11.60
N ASP A 153 -19.54 12.04 11.08
CA ASP A 153 -20.21 13.21 11.63
C ASP A 153 -21.74 13.09 11.53
N SER A 154 -22.25 12.53 10.42
CA SER A 154 -23.69 12.34 10.18
C SER A 154 -24.36 11.44 11.22
N HIS A 155 -23.60 10.52 11.83
CA HIS A 155 -24.10 9.63 12.88
C HIS A 155 -24.16 10.27 14.28
N GLY A 156 -23.68 11.50 14.47
CA GLY A 156 -23.86 12.28 15.69
C GLY A 156 -23.26 11.62 16.96
N THR A 157 -24.04 11.47 18.03
CA THR A 157 -23.59 10.82 19.29
C THR A 157 -24.52 9.70 19.76
N ASP A 158 -25.44 9.27 18.90
CA ASP A 158 -26.44 8.25 19.23
C ASP A 158 -25.78 6.89 19.55
N PRO A 159 -26.06 6.25 20.70
CA PRO A 159 -25.57 4.90 20.99
C PRO A 159 -25.89 3.85 19.93
N ALA A 160 -27.00 3.99 19.19
CA ALA A 160 -27.37 3.09 18.10
C ALA A 160 -26.41 3.15 16.90
N ARG A 161 -25.52 4.16 16.85
CA ARG A 161 -24.54 4.34 15.77
C ARG A 161 -23.34 3.40 15.83
N GLU A 162 -23.20 2.64 16.91
CA GLU A 162 -21.99 1.85 17.22
C GLU A 162 -21.56 0.95 16.06
N ARG A 163 -22.53 0.29 15.41
CA ARG A 163 -22.29 -0.54 14.22
C ARG A 163 -21.61 0.26 13.10
N TYR A 164 -22.15 1.43 12.75
CA TYR A 164 -21.63 2.24 11.65
C TYR A 164 -20.26 2.84 11.97
N VAL A 165 -20.03 3.24 13.23
CA VAL A 165 -18.71 3.71 13.68
C VAL A 165 -17.66 2.61 13.59
N ARG A 166 -18.00 1.39 13.98
CA ARG A 166 -17.13 0.22 13.78
C ARG A 166 -16.82 0.01 12.30
N ASP A 167 -17.86 -0.08 11.47
CA ASP A 167 -17.69 -0.39 10.04
C ASP A 167 -16.89 0.73 9.33
N LEU A 168 -17.10 2.00 9.70
CA LEU A 168 -16.27 3.13 9.25
C LEU A 168 -14.82 3.01 9.71
N GLY A 169 -14.57 2.60 10.96
CA GLY A 169 -13.22 2.36 11.48
C GLY A 169 -12.48 1.27 10.70
N GLU A 170 -13.14 0.14 10.42
CA GLU A 170 -12.57 -0.95 9.63
C GLU A 170 -12.29 -0.52 8.17
N VAL A 171 -13.14 0.33 7.59
CA VAL A 171 -12.91 0.94 6.27
C VAL A 171 -11.76 1.94 6.30
N LEU A 172 -11.67 2.80 7.33
CA LEU A 172 -10.62 3.79 7.47
C LEU A 172 -9.24 3.16 7.53
N LEU A 173 -9.11 2.01 8.23
CA LEU A 173 -7.89 1.21 8.23
C LEU A 173 -7.44 0.87 6.80
N GLN A 174 -8.37 0.43 5.94
CA GLN A 174 -8.09 0.08 4.55
C GLN A 174 -7.76 1.31 3.69
N LEU A 175 -8.44 2.43 3.92
CA LEU A 175 -8.18 3.70 3.24
C LEU A 175 -6.78 4.23 3.55
N ALA A 176 -6.43 4.28 4.84
CA ALA A 176 -5.12 4.73 5.28
C ALA A 176 -3.99 3.84 4.73
N LEU A 177 -4.18 2.52 4.71
CA LEU A 177 -3.24 1.59 4.08
C LEU A 177 -3.00 1.90 2.59
N ALA A 178 -4.07 2.20 1.85
CA ALA A 178 -3.95 2.49 0.41
C ALA A 178 -3.21 3.82 0.15
N GLU A 179 -3.44 4.84 0.98
CA GLU A 179 -2.78 6.14 0.89
C GLU A 179 -1.26 6.00 1.18
N THR A 180 -0.87 5.27 2.23
CA THR A 180 0.55 4.95 2.49
C THR A 180 1.18 4.17 1.33
N GLY A 181 0.45 3.20 0.76
CA GLY A 181 0.93 2.45 -0.41
C GLY A 181 1.19 3.33 -1.64
N THR A 182 0.33 4.33 -1.89
CA THR A 182 0.51 5.30 -2.99
C THR A 182 1.73 6.19 -2.77
N ALA A 183 1.99 6.62 -1.53
CA ALA A 183 3.19 7.40 -1.20
C ALA A 183 4.48 6.61 -1.51
N CYS A 184 4.54 5.34 -1.07
CA CYS A 184 5.66 4.47 -1.38
C CYS A 184 5.82 4.30 -2.90
N ARG A 185 4.76 3.87 -3.61
CA ARG A 185 4.81 3.64 -5.07
C ARG A 185 5.28 4.85 -5.88
N THR A 186 4.88 6.05 -5.50
CA THR A 186 5.32 7.28 -6.18
C THR A 186 6.83 7.44 -6.09
N ALA A 187 7.40 7.26 -4.89
CA ALA A 187 8.85 7.34 -4.70
C ALA A 187 9.57 6.23 -5.48
N GLU A 188 9.05 5.01 -5.41
CA GLU A 188 9.63 3.82 -6.04
C GLU A 188 9.72 3.95 -7.56
N ARG A 189 8.66 4.48 -8.18
CA ARG A 189 8.69 4.80 -9.61
C ARG A 189 9.81 5.77 -9.92
N VAL A 190 9.82 6.93 -9.26
CA VAL A 190 10.77 8.00 -9.61
C VAL A 190 12.21 7.56 -9.37
N LEU A 191 12.47 6.87 -8.26
CA LEU A 191 13.79 6.32 -7.95
C LEU A 191 14.19 5.22 -8.94
N GLY A 192 13.26 4.32 -9.27
CA GLY A 192 13.54 3.15 -10.10
C GLY A 192 13.57 3.42 -11.60
N ARG A 193 12.86 4.45 -12.07
CA ARG A 193 12.71 4.80 -13.50
C ARG A 193 13.45 6.07 -13.90
N TRP A 194 14.31 6.63 -13.04
CA TRP A 194 14.93 7.94 -13.27
C TRP A 194 15.66 8.02 -14.61
N ALA A 195 16.45 6.99 -14.92
CA ALA A 195 17.19 6.90 -16.18
C ALA A 195 16.24 6.86 -17.39
N GLU A 196 15.17 6.07 -17.33
CA GLU A 196 14.14 5.98 -18.36
C GLU A 196 13.46 7.34 -18.56
N GLY A 197 13.03 7.99 -17.48
CA GLY A 197 12.40 9.31 -17.54
C GLY A 197 13.31 10.38 -18.13
N LYS A 198 14.63 10.29 -17.95
CA LYS A 198 15.61 11.17 -18.62
C LYS A 198 15.70 10.90 -20.12
N VAL A 199 15.72 9.64 -20.54
CA VAL A 199 15.75 9.26 -21.96
C VAL A 199 14.48 9.70 -22.69
N GLU A 200 13.32 9.55 -22.04
CA GLU A 200 12.02 9.96 -22.58
C GLU A 200 11.80 11.48 -22.58
N GLY A 201 12.65 12.24 -21.88
CA GLY A 201 12.51 13.68 -21.70
C GLY A 201 11.42 14.09 -20.69
N THR A 202 10.88 13.13 -19.93
CA THR A 202 9.92 13.37 -18.85
C THR A 202 10.58 14.06 -17.66
N TRP A 203 11.86 13.76 -17.40
CA TRP A 203 12.64 14.36 -16.32
C TRP A 203 13.99 14.88 -16.81
N THR A 204 14.47 15.93 -16.14
CA THR A 204 15.80 16.50 -16.34
C THR A 204 16.61 16.43 -15.04
N GLU A 205 17.92 16.66 -15.10
CA GLU A 205 18.74 16.70 -13.89
C GLU A 205 18.31 17.81 -12.93
N ALA A 206 17.80 18.92 -13.46
CA ALA A 206 17.23 20.01 -12.68
C ALA A 206 16.00 19.59 -11.86
N ASP A 207 15.32 18.51 -12.25
CA ASP A 207 14.19 17.97 -11.52
C ASP A 207 14.58 17.14 -10.29
N SER A 208 15.85 16.73 -10.15
CA SER A 208 16.30 15.84 -9.06
C SER A 208 15.90 16.42 -7.70
N ALA A 209 16.27 17.68 -7.44
CA ALA A 209 15.97 18.34 -6.18
C ALA A 209 14.46 18.48 -5.92
N ARG A 210 13.68 18.78 -6.96
CA ARG A 210 12.22 18.91 -6.89
C ARG A 210 11.57 17.59 -6.50
N TRP A 211 11.96 16.51 -7.17
CA TRP A 211 11.43 15.18 -6.93
C TRP A 211 11.80 14.65 -5.55
N THR A 212 13.05 14.81 -5.12
CA THR A 212 13.49 14.40 -3.78
C THR A 212 12.64 15.03 -2.70
N GLN A 213 12.39 16.33 -2.78
CA GLN A 213 11.55 17.04 -1.81
C GLN A 213 10.08 16.60 -1.85
N ARG A 214 9.52 16.39 -3.05
CA ARG A 214 8.13 15.92 -3.22
C ARG A 214 7.97 14.52 -2.63
N MET A 215 8.84 13.59 -3.02
CA MET A 215 8.84 12.21 -2.54
C MET A 215 9.05 12.15 -1.03
N TYR A 216 10.02 12.88 -0.47
CA TYR A 216 10.25 12.88 0.97
C TYR A 216 9.03 13.37 1.76
N ARG A 217 8.36 14.44 1.29
CA ARG A 217 7.11 14.92 1.91
C ARG A 217 6.01 13.87 1.84
N GLN A 218 5.78 13.28 0.66
CA GLN A 218 4.77 12.25 0.47
C GLN A 218 5.04 11.01 1.33
N LEU A 219 6.31 10.60 1.46
CA LEU A 219 6.71 9.49 2.34
C LEU A 219 6.52 9.85 3.82
N ALA A 220 6.83 11.08 4.23
CA ALA A 220 6.59 11.54 5.60
C ALA A 220 5.09 11.53 5.94
N ASP A 221 4.25 12.06 5.04
CA ASP A 221 2.79 11.98 5.16
C ASP A 221 2.34 10.52 5.19
N GLY A 222 2.85 9.68 4.29
CA GLY A 222 2.55 8.25 4.20
C GLY A 222 2.90 7.48 5.47
N ALA A 223 4.08 7.71 6.05
CA ALA A 223 4.52 7.10 7.30
C ALA A 223 3.65 7.55 8.48
N ALA A 224 3.24 8.83 8.52
CA ALA A 224 2.30 9.32 9.53
C ALA A 224 0.89 8.73 9.36
N ILE A 225 0.41 8.56 8.13
CA ILE A 225 -0.86 7.88 7.83
C ILE A 225 -0.79 6.41 8.25
N GLY A 226 0.33 5.73 7.95
CA GLY A 226 0.53 4.33 8.30
C GLY A 226 0.59 4.10 9.81
N ALA A 227 1.24 4.98 10.56
CA ALA A 227 1.19 4.97 12.02
C ALA A 227 -0.26 5.15 12.55
N ARG A 228 -1.04 6.08 11.96
CA ARG A 228 -2.46 6.20 12.29
C ARG A 228 -3.26 4.95 11.96
N ALA A 229 -2.94 4.25 10.87
CA ALA A 229 -3.59 2.99 10.51
C ALA A 229 -3.33 1.91 11.58
N LEU A 230 -2.11 1.83 12.13
CA LEU A 230 -1.80 0.97 13.27
C LEU A 230 -2.59 1.36 14.52
N ASP A 231 -2.71 2.65 14.82
CA ASP A 231 -3.53 3.14 15.95
C ASP A 231 -5.03 2.82 15.76
N ILE A 232 -5.55 2.90 14.53
CA ILE A 232 -6.92 2.51 14.20
C ILE A 232 -7.12 1.01 14.42
N ALA A 233 -6.19 0.18 13.94
CA ALA A 233 -6.24 -1.27 14.17
C ALA A 233 -6.25 -1.59 15.68
N ARG A 234 -5.44 -0.88 16.47
CA ARG A 234 -5.44 -0.98 17.94
C ARG A 234 -6.77 -0.58 18.54
N GLY A 235 -7.34 0.55 18.12
CA GLY A 235 -8.67 0.98 18.57
C GLY A 235 -9.78 -0.04 18.23
N ILE A 236 -9.69 -0.70 17.07
CA ILE A 236 -10.61 -1.77 16.69
C ILE A 236 -10.44 -2.99 17.61
N GLU A 237 -9.20 -3.43 17.82
CA GLU A 237 -8.87 -4.56 18.72
C GLU A 237 -9.42 -4.31 20.13
N GLU A 238 -9.12 -3.15 20.71
CA GLU A 238 -9.48 -2.80 22.09
C GLU A 238 -10.99 -2.64 22.28
N ARG A 239 -11.70 -2.06 21.30
CA ARG A 239 -13.12 -1.72 21.44
C ARG A 239 -14.07 -2.81 20.98
N TRP A 240 -13.76 -3.51 19.89
CA TRP A 240 -14.67 -4.46 19.25
C TRP A 240 -14.06 -5.86 19.07
N GLY A 241 -12.78 -6.05 19.42
CA GLY A 241 -12.02 -7.24 19.06
C GLY A 241 -11.85 -7.41 17.55
N PHE A 242 -11.14 -8.44 17.12
CA PHE A 242 -11.10 -8.86 15.72
C PHE A 242 -11.99 -10.09 15.46
N THR A 243 -12.29 -10.35 14.18
CA THR A 243 -12.93 -11.60 13.73
C THR A 243 -11.89 -12.50 13.05
N HIS A 244 -12.08 -13.82 13.04
CA HIS A 244 -11.18 -14.73 12.32
C HIS A 244 -11.54 -14.92 10.84
N TYR A 245 -12.70 -14.43 10.42
CA TYR A 245 -13.14 -14.46 9.03
C TYR A 245 -13.89 -13.19 8.67
N VAL A 246 -13.73 -12.74 7.43
CA VAL A 246 -14.50 -11.62 6.89
C VAL A 246 -15.97 -12.04 6.72
N SER A 247 -16.88 -11.21 7.20
CA SER A 247 -18.33 -11.45 7.20
C SER A 247 -19.13 -10.18 6.89
N GLU A 248 -20.46 -10.31 6.87
CA GLU A 248 -21.39 -9.19 6.73
C GLU A 248 -21.12 -8.10 7.77
N ASP A 249 -20.74 -8.51 8.97
CA ASP A 249 -20.58 -7.59 10.10
C ASP A 249 -19.15 -7.13 10.31
N ARG A 250 -18.14 -7.92 9.91
CA ARG A 250 -16.74 -7.65 10.27
C ARG A 250 -15.77 -7.83 9.11
N LEU A 251 -14.81 -6.92 8.99
CA LEU A 251 -13.70 -6.96 8.02
C LEU A 251 -12.33 -7.13 8.69
N ALA A 252 -12.14 -6.61 9.91
CA ALA A 252 -10.84 -6.57 10.56
C ALA A 252 -10.45 -7.91 11.21
N LEU A 253 -9.30 -8.43 10.81
CA LEU A 253 -8.76 -9.71 11.25
C LEU A 253 -7.63 -9.50 12.28
N PRO A 254 -7.24 -10.51 13.07
CA PRO A 254 -6.04 -10.45 13.89
C PRO A 254 -4.76 -10.08 13.11
N THR A 255 -4.74 -10.34 11.79
CA THR A 255 -3.64 -9.97 10.88
C THR A 255 -3.69 -8.53 10.38
N SER A 256 -4.69 -7.74 10.76
CA SER A 256 -4.95 -6.38 10.26
C SER A 256 -3.83 -5.37 10.48
N TYR A 257 -2.89 -5.64 11.39
CA TYR A 257 -1.69 -4.82 11.59
C TYR A 257 -0.62 -4.99 10.51
N ARG A 258 -0.53 -6.17 9.90
CA ARG A 258 0.64 -6.57 9.09
C ARG A 258 0.85 -5.67 7.86
N LEU A 259 -0.18 -5.46 7.04
CA LEU A 259 -0.05 -4.63 5.83
C LEU A 259 0.23 -3.15 6.15
N PRO A 260 -0.49 -2.49 7.09
CA PRO A 260 -0.13 -1.14 7.53
C PRO A 260 1.31 -1.04 8.03
N ALA A 261 1.75 -2.01 8.83
CA ALA A 261 3.10 -2.08 9.35
C ALA A 261 4.16 -2.18 8.24
N ILE A 262 3.96 -3.10 7.27
CA ILE A 262 4.84 -3.26 6.11
C ILE A 262 4.96 -1.94 5.34
N MET A 263 3.84 -1.31 4.99
CA MET A 263 3.86 -0.07 4.20
C MET A 263 4.50 1.09 4.97
N THR A 264 4.27 1.17 6.29
CA THR A 264 4.89 2.18 7.17
C THR A 264 6.40 2.01 7.26
N ALA A 265 6.86 0.79 7.53
CA ALA A 265 8.27 0.45 7.59
C ALA A 265 8.98 0.75 6.26
N ARG A 266 8.33 0.41 5.13
CA ARG A 266 8.82 0.70 3.78
C ARG A 266 8.98 2.20 3.53
N ALA A 267 7.98 3.01 3.89
CA ALA A 267 8.04 4.46 3.77
C ALA A 267 9.20 5.06 4.59
N ILE A 268 9.36 4.59 5.83
CA ILE A 268 10.39 5.06 6.74
C ILE A 268 11.80 4.75 6.22
N LEU A 269 12.05 3.52 5.74
CA LEU A 269 13.36 3.17 5.17
C LEU A 269 13.71 4.02 3.95
N LEU A 270 12.74 4.32 3.07
CA LEU A 270 12.95 5.24 1.95
C LEU A 270 13.27 6.67 2.43
N MET A 271 12.59 7.16 3.48
CA MET A 271 12.93 8.46 4.09
C MET A 271 14.35 8.48 4.65
N ILE A 272 14.78 7.41 5.32
CA ILE A 272 16.15 7.28 5.81
C ILE A 272 17.11 7.36 4.64
N SER A 273 16.92 6.55 3.59
CA SER A 273 17.75 6.53 2.38
C SER A 273 17.86 7.89 1.69
N MET A 274 16.80 8.70 1.72
CA MET A 274 16.77 10.02 1.09
C MET A 274 17.26 11.16 1.98
N SER A 275 17.47 10.92 3.28
CA SER A 275 17.80 11.97 4.24
C SER A 275 19.09 12.72 3.93
N PRO A 276 20.18 12.11 3.43
CA PRO A 276 21.37 12.88 3.04
C PRO A 276 21.14 13.83 1.86
N GLU A 277 20.31 13.45 0.89
CA GLU A 277 19.98 14.36 -0.21
C GLU A 277 19.17 15.56 0.31
N MET A 278 18.23 15.34 1.22
CA MET A 278 17.48 16.42 1.85
C MET A 278 18.39 17.36 2.67
N GLU A 279 19.36 16.79 3.38
CA GLU A 279 20.40 17.52 4.10
C GLU A 279 21.27 18.36 3.15
N ALA A 280 21.74 17.77 2.04
CA ALA A 280 22.52 18.47 1.01
C ALA A 280 21.73 19.59 0.31
N LEU A 281 20.40 19.45 0.21
CA LEU A 281 19.49 20.49 -0.28
C LEU A 281 19.22 21.61 0.73
N GLY A 282 19.85 21.57 1.91
CA GLY A 282 19.67 22.57 2.98
C GLY A 282 18.28 22.52 3.62
N ARG A 283 17.59 21.37 3.54
CA ARG A 283 16.30 21.18 4.22
C ARG A 283 16.52 20.84 5.69
N LEU A 284 15.59 21.29 6.52
CA LEU A 284 15.57 20.94 7.93
C LEU A 284 15.02 19.51 8.11
N PRO A 285 15.47 18.76 9.13
CA PRO A 285 15.08 17.37 9.39
C PRO A 285 13.61 17.15 9.77
N GLY A 286 12.83 18.22 9.88
CA GLY A 286 11.43 18.21 10.31
C GLY A 286 11.26 18.73 11.73
N ASP A 287 10.00 18.78 12.17
CA ASP A 287 9.67 19.29 13.50
C ASP A 287 10.21 18.37 14.60
N GLY A 288 10.87 18.96 15.61
CA GLY A 288 11.34 18.23 16.78
C GLY A 288 12.79 17.73 16.73
N PHE A 289 13.53 17.99 15.64
CA PHE A 289 14.94 17.61 15.50
C PHE A 289 15.82 18.81 15.16
N GLU A 290 16.99 18.91 15.79
CA GLU A 290 17.97 19.94 15.47
C GLU A 290 18.90 19.49 14.34
N THR A 291 19.13 18.18 14.23
CA THR A 291 20.04 17.60 13.23
C THR A 291 19.42 16.44 12.45
N TRP A 292 19.93 16.20 11.25
CA TRP A 292 19.55 15.03 10.46
C TRP A 292 20.00 13.70 11.08
N ALA A 293 21.06 13.71 11.90
CA ALA A 293 21.48 12.52 12.64
C ALA A 293 20.41 12.09 13.67
N GLU A 294 19.84 13.05 14.41
CA GLU A 294 18.75 12.79 15.35
C GLU A 294 17.50 12.26 14.62
N ALA A 295 17.12 12.89 13.51
CA ALA A 295 15.97 12.44 12.73
C ALA A 295 16.17 11.03 12.14
N ARG A 296 17.38 10.69 11.67
CA ARG A 296 17.70 9.32 11.21
C ARG A 296 17.56 8.31 12.35
N ALA A 297 18.03 8.63 13.56
CA ALA A 297 17.90 7.75 14.72
C ALA A 297 16.43 7.55 15.13
N ASP A 298 15.62 8.61 15.10
CA ASP A 298 14.17 8.51 15.34
C ASP A 298 13.47 7.68 14.26
N LEU A 299 13.80 7.90 12.99
CA LEU A 299 13.26 7.11 11.88
C LEU A 299 13.62 5.62 12.03
N LEU A 300 14.85 5.28 12.42
CA LEU A 300 15.23 3.89 12.70
C LEU A 300 14.35 3.28 13.81
N LYS A 301 14.16 3.98 14.92
CA LYS A 301 13.28 3.52 16.00
C LYS A 301 11.84 3.31 15.52
N ARG A 302 11.30 4.26 14.75
CA ARG A 302 9.94 4.15 14.19
C ARG A 302 9.82 3.01 13.18
N PHE A 303 10.88 2.72 12.44
CA PHE A 303 10.94 1.54 11.59
C PHE A 303 10.84 0.27 12.44
N GLU A 304 11.62 0.15 13.52
CA GLU A 304 11.55 -1.02 14.42
C GLU A 304 10.16 -1.17 15.01
N ASP A 305 9.59 -0.09 15.55
CA ASP A 305 8.24 -0.09 16.14
C ASP A 305 7.19 -0.57 15.14
N ALA A 306 7.24 -0.07 13.89
CA ALA A 306 6.35 -0.52 12.82
C ALA A 306 6.61 -1.98 12.45
N TYR A 307 7.87 -2.39 12.28
CA TYR A 307 8.25 -3.73 11.89
C TYR A 307 7.80 -4.80 12.90
N ARG A 308 7.86 -4.51 14.21
CA ARG A 308 7.41 -5.44 15.26
C ARG A 308 5.92 -5.79 15.17
N TYR A 309 5.08 -4.94 14.58
CA TYR A 309 3.68 -5.29 14.29
C TYR A 309 3.53 -6.35 13.20
N ILE A 310 4.51 -6.50 12.30
CA ILE A 310 4.50 -7.52 11.24
C ILE A 310 4.72 -8.91 11.86
N GLU A 311 5.72 -9.01 12.74
CA GLU A 311 6.14 -10.26 13.39
C GLU A 311 5.35 -10.60 14.65
N ARG A 312 4.50 -9.69 15.14
CA ARG A 312 3.63 -9.94 16.30
C ARG A 312 2.90 -11.29 16.12
N PRO A 313 3.00 -12.21 17.10
CA PRO A 313 2.30 -13.48 17.02
C PRO A 313 0.80 -13.28 16.87
N VAL A 314 0.22 -13.94 15.87
CA VAL A 314 -1.21 -13.93 15.59
C VAL A 314 -1.70 -15.38 15.61
N HIS A 315 -2.87 -15.62 16.19
CA HIS A 315 -3.48 -16.96 16.21
C HIS A 315 -4.80 -16.96 15.44
N ASN A 316 -5.12 -18.10 14.83
CA ASN A 316 -6.40 -18.35 14.16
C ASN A 316 -7.50 -18.74 15.18
N GLU A 317 -8.70 -19.04 14.70
CA GLU A 317 -9.84 -19.42 15.57
C GLU A 317 -9.60 -20.71 16.38
N ASN A 318 -8.68 -21.57 15.94
CA ASN A 318 -8.30 -22.80 16.63
C ASN A 318 -7.15 -22.59 17.63
N GLY A 319 -6.63 -21.36 17.77
CA GLY A 319 -5.48 -21.05 18.61
C GLY A 319 -4.14 -21.45 18.01
N GLU A 320 -4.09 -21.83 16.72
CA GLU A 320 -2.84 -22.14 16.03
C GLU A 320 -2.19 -20.86 15.47
N PRO A 321 -0.86 -20.79 15.35
CA PRO A 321 -0.19 -19.65 14.72
C PRO A 321 -0.73 -19.39 13.32
N TRP A 322 -1.13 -18.15 13.06
CA TRP A 322 -1.56 -17.70 11.74
C TRP A 322 -0.33 -17.33 10.93
N PRO A 323 0.07 -18.12 9.91
CA PRO A 323 1.29 -17.87 9.17
C PRO A 323 1.26 -16.52 8.45
N LEU A 324 2.44 -16.01 8.11
CA LEU A 324 2.54 -14.93 7.14
C LEU A 324 2.08 -15.46 5.77
N LEU A 325 1.48 -14.58 4.98
CA LEU A 325 1.23 -14.88 3.57
C LEU A 325 2.55 -14.72 2.81
N GLY A 326 2.74 -15.43 1.69
CA GLY A 326 3.99 -15.35 0.92
C GLY A 326 4.40 -13.91 0.55
N ASP A 327 3.44 -13.06 0.17
CA ASP A 327 3.68 -11.64 -0.09
C ASP A 327 4.18 -10.85 1.14
N HIS A 328 3.74 -11.25 2.34
CA HIS A 328 4.21 -10.67 3.61
C HIS A 328 5.59 -11.19 3.98
N GLU A 329 5.87 -12.48 3.79
CA GLU A 329 7.20 -13.07 3.97
C GLU A 329 8.23 -12.36 3.07
N ARG A 330 7.90 -12.20 1.78
CA ARG A 330 8.70 -11.40 0.84
C ARG A 330 8.96 -10.00 1.37
N SER A 331 7.92 -9.32 1.86
CA SER A 331 8.04 -7.97 2.39
C SER A 331 8.95 -7.91 3.63
N VAL A 332 8.87 -8.91 4.51
CA VAL A 332 9.77 -9.03 5.68
C VAL A 332 11.23 -9.12 5.23
N VAL A 333 11.54 -9.99 4.27
CA VAL A 333 12.91 -10.14 3.74
C VAL A 333 13.38 -8.84 3.07
N GLN A 334 12.52 -8.18 2.28
CA GLN A 334 12.85 -6.91 1.63
C GLN A 334 13.15 -5.79 2.63
N LEU A 335 12.35 -5.65 3.70
CA LEU A 335 12.56 -4.64 4.73
C LEU A 335 13.86 -4.89 5.50
N ARG A 336 14.15 -6.14 5.87
CA ARG A 336 15.41 -6.51 6.54
C ARG A 336 16.62 -6.26 5.63
N LEU A 337 16.53 -6.62 4.36
CA LEU A 337 17.59 -6.38 3.38
C LEU A 337 17.83 -4.89 3.17
N HIS A 338 16.78 -4.09 3.03
CA HIS A 338 16.91 -2.64 2.89
C HIS A 338 17.55 -2.02 4.13
N LEU A 339 17.19 -2.45 5.35
CA LEU A 339 17.88 -2.05 6.56
C LEU A 339 19.35 -2.48 6.56
N ALA A 340 19.67 -3.73 6.21
CA ALA A 340 21.04 -4.24 6.18
C ALA A 340 21.94 -3.48 5.18
N LEU A 341 21.37 -3.04 4.06
CA LEU A 341 22.07 -2.21 3.08
C LEU A 341 22.34 -0.80 3.60
N LEU A 342 21.42 -0.22 4.39
CA LEU A 342 21.58 1.10 5.01
C LEU A 342 22.44 1.08 6.28
N ALA A 343 22.39 0.02 7.06
CA ALA A 343 22.99 -0.10 8.38
C ALA A 343 23.62 -1.50 8.52
N PRO A 344 24.77 -1.77 7.89
CA PRO A 344 25.41 -3.07 7.96
C PRO A 344 25.83 -3.40 9.40
N GLY A 345 25.59 -4.63 9.81
CA GLY A 345 25.86 -5.10 11.17
C GLY A 345 24.85 -4.64 12.22
N TYR A 346 23.73 -4.04 11.81
CA TYR A 346 22.67 -3.62 12.73
C TYR A 346 22.08 -4.82 13.48
N ASP A 347 22.02 -4.73 14.81
CA ASP A 347 21.48 -5.79 15.68
C ASP A 347 19.95 -5.73 15.67
N PHE A 348 19.34 -6.63 14.91
CA PHE A 348 17.90 -6.66 14.69
C PHE A 348 17.37 -8.09 14.57
N ALA A 349 17.40 -8.80 15.68
CA ALA A 349 16.85 -10.15 15.76
C ALA A 349 15.36 -10.21 15.38
N ALA A 350 15.02 -11.17 14.52
CA ALA A 350 13.65 -11.47 14.12
C ALA A 350 12.93 -12.26 15.22
N ASP A 351 11.68 -11.89 15.52
CA ASP A 351 10.81 -12.64 16.45
C ASP A 351 10.08 -13.78 15.75
N SER A 352 9.92 -13.70 14.42
CA SER A 352 9.18 -14.67 13.61
C SER A 352 10.04 -15.19 12.45
N VAL A 353 10.78 -16.28 12.70
CA VAL A 353 11.64 -16.92 11.71
C VAL A 353 10.87 -17.97 10.90
N PHE A 354 10.65 -17.69 9.61
CA PHE A 354 10.10 -18.66 8.64
C PHE A 354 11.17 -19.22 7.69
N ASP A 355 12.35 -18.59 7.61
CA ASP A 355 13.47 -19.00 6.75
C ASP A 355 14.81 -18.66 7.42
N PRO A 356 15.89 -19.45 7.23
CA PRO A 356 17.21 -19.14 7.77
C PRO A 356 17.74 -17.74 7.40
N CYS A 357 17.42 -17.18 6.23
CA CYS A 357 17.86 -15.83 5.87
C CYS A 357 17.27 -14.74 6.77
N VAL A 358 16.09 -14.97 7.35
CA VAL A 358 15.44 -14.05 8.30
C VAL A 358 16.07 -14.14 9.69
N ALA A 359 16.57 -15.31 10.07
CA ALA A 359 17.24 -15.53 11.35
C ALA A 359 18.63 -14.88 11.43
N ALA A 360 19.22 -14.47 10.30
CA ALA A 360 20.53 -13.85 10.25
C ALA A 360 20.55 -12.57 11.10
N ASN A 361 21.48 -12.53 12.05
CA ASN A 361 21.72 -11.42 12.97
C ASN A 361 23.17 -11.48 13.51
N PRO A 362 23.93 -10.38 13.55
CA PRO A 362 23.58 -9.04 13.07
C PRO A 362 23.31 -9.00 11.55
N LEU A 363 22.72 -7.91 11.06
CA LEU A 363 22.42 -7.72 9.64
C LEU A 363 23.69 -7.37 8.83
N ASP A 364 24.64 -8.29 8.78
CA ASP A 364 25.94 -8.17 8.10
C ASP A 364 25.90 -8.60 6.62
N ASP A 365 27.07 -8.67 5.97
CA ASP A 365 27.19 -9.02 4.54
C ASP A 365 26.72 -10.47 4.24
N ASP A 366 26.86 -11.39 5.20
CA ASP A 366 26.33 -12.75 5.07
C ASP A 366 24.80 -12.73 5.11
N ALA A 367 24.21 -11.92 6.00
CA ALA A 367 22.77 -11.68 6.03
C ALA A 367 22.26 -11.06 4.73
N VAL A 368 22.96 -10.05 4.20
CA VAL A 368 22.65 -9.42 2.90
C VAL A 368 22.65 -10.45 1.78
N THR A 369 23.68 -11.29 1.71
CA THR A 369 23.82 -12.35 0.69
C THR A 369 22.71 -13.38 0.81
N ALA A 370 22.39 -13.84 2.03
CA ALA A 370 21.34 -14.82 2.26
C ALA A 370 19.96 -14.28 1.86
N MET A 371 19.61 -13.06 2.27
CA MET A 371 18.33 -12.43 1.93
C MET A 371 18.22 -12.14 0.43
N SER A 372 19.31 -11.71 -0.20
CA SER A 372 19.35 -11.43 -1.64
C SER A 372 19.19 -12.72 -2.45
N SER A 373 19.88 -13.80 -2.06
CA SER A 373 19.72 -15.14 -2.65
C SER A 373 18.29 -15.66 -2.52
N TRP A 374 17.68 -15.46 -1.35
CA TRP A 374 16.30 -15.89 -1.10
C TRP A 374 15.32 -15.14 -2.00
N LEU A 375 15.49 -13.83 -2.18
CA LEU A 375 14.64 -13.03 -3.07
C LEU A 375 14.89 -13.36 -4.55
N ALA A 376 16.11 -13.72 -4.92
CA ALA A 376 16.46 -14.09 -6.29
C ALA A 376 15.88 -15.44 -6.71
N ALA A 377 15.60 -16.32 -5.75
CA ALA A 377 15.07 -17.64 -6.03
C ALA A 377 13.66 -17.59 -6.65
N VAL A 378 13.36 -18.61 -7.45
CA VAL A 378 12.02 -18.87 -7.98
C VAL A 378 11.14 -19.39 -6.83
N GLY A 379 9.97 -18.78 -6.66
CA GLY A 379 8.93 -19.18 -5.73
C GLY A 379 8.13 -20.40 -6.21
N ASP A 380 7.23 -20.87 -5.35
CA ASP A 380 6.42 -22.06 -5.62
C ASP A 380 5.42 -21.87 -6.77
N ASP A 381 5.11 -20.62 -7.12
CA ASP A 381 4.26 -20.22 -8.23
C ASP A 381 5.00 -20.09 -9.57
N GLY A 382 6.32 -20.34 -9.58
CA GLY A 382 7.17 -20.20 -10.75
C GLY A 382 7.61 -18.77 -11.06
N GLY A 383 7.21 -17.78 -10.25
CA GLY A 383 7.69 -16.40 -10.32
C GLY A 383 8.93 -16.18 -9.47
N GLN A 384 9.70 -15.13 -9.72
CA GLN A 384 10.80 -14.73 -8.84
C GLN A 384 10.23 -14.15 -7.54
N ARG A 385 10.77 -14.55 -6.38
CA ARG A 385 10.31 -14.05 -5.07
C ARG A 385 10.56 -12.55 -4.90
N GLY A 386 11.49 -11.94 -5.63
CA GLY A 386 12.02 -10.60 -5.37
C GLY A 386 11.42 -9.43 -6.15
N ASP A 387 10.39 -9.65 -6.98
CA ASP A 387 9.84 -8.72 -7.99
C ASP A 387 9.45 -7.29 -7.55
N ALA A 388 9.48 -6.97 -6.25
CA ALA A 388 9.02 -5.70 -5.67
C ALA A 388 10.10 -4.88 -4.92
N ASN A 389 11.40 -5.21 -5.04
CA ASN A 389 12.43 -4.54 -4.25
C ASN A 389 12.87 -3.18 -4.84
N VAL A 390 12.70 -2.10 -4.08
CA VAL A 390 12.97 -0.72 -4.50
C VAL A 390 14.45 -0.39 -4.37
N VAL A 391 15.07 -0.82 -3.26
CA VAL A 391 16.52 -0.67 -3.08
C VAL A 391 17.25 -1.44 -4.19
N GLY A 392 16.63 -2.48 -4.74
CA GLY A 392 17.12 -3.26 -5.88
C GLY A 392 16.84 -2.65 -7.26
N SER A 393 16.14 -1.52 -7.40
CA SER A 393 15.76 -0.97 -8.72
C SER A 393 16.19 0.48 -8.95
N ALA A 394 16.85 1.15 -8.00
CA ALA A 394 17.19 2.57 -8.15
C ALA A 394 18.10 2.87 -9.36
N THR A 395 17.76 3.92 -10.11
CA THR A 395 18.55 4.50 -11.21
C THR A 395 18.72 6.02 -11.08
N LYS A 396 18.33 6.61 -9.94
CA LYS A 396 18.58 8.03 -9.62
C LYS A 396 19.94 8.19 -8.93
N PRO A 397 20.97 8.81 -9.56
CA PRO A 397 22.32 8.84 -9.01
C PRO A 397 22.43 9.49 -7.62
N SER A 398 21.69 10.59 -7.38
CA SER A 398 21.67 11.27 -6.09
C SER A 398 21.03 10.44 -4.96
N PHE A 399 20.10 9.53 -5.29
CA PHE A 399 19.57 8.57 -4.31
C PHE A 399 20.62 7.49 -3.98
N ILE A 400 21.30 6.96 -4.99
CA ILE A 400 22.36 5.95 -4.82
C ILE A 400 23.47 6.51 -3.90
N ARG A 401 23.95 7.73 -4.17
CA ARG A 401 24.88 8.44 -3.28
C ARG A 401 24.36 8.61 -1.87
N SER A 402 23.06 8.89 -1.73
CA SER A 402 22.44 9.07 -0.41
C SER A 402 22.38 7.77 0.38
N VAL A 403 22.11 6.64 -0.27
CA VAL A 403 22.18 5.32 0.38
C VAL A 403 23.60 5.04 0.90
N GLU A 404 24.62 5.28 0.08
CA GLU A 404 26.03 5.13 0.52
C GLU A 404 26.38 6.08 1.67
N THR A 405 25.92 7.34 1.61
CA THR A 405 26.14 8.32 2.68
C THR A 405 25.47 7.90 4.00
N VAL A 406 24.26 7.33 3.94
CA VAL A 406 23.61 6.75 5.14
C VAL A 406 24.43 5.58 5.67
N ARG A 407 24.86 4.69 4.78
CA ARG A 407 25.65 3.50 5.12
C ARG A 407 26.93 3.86 5.87
N GLU A 408 27.66 4.85 5.37
CA GLU A 408 28.86 5.38 6.04
C GLU A 408 28.54 6.05 7.38
N ALA A 409 27.48 6.87 7.43
CA ALA A 409 27.06 7.55 8.66
C ALA A 409 26.62 6.58 9.77
N LEU A 410 26.15 5.38 9.40
CA LEU A 410 25.78 4.31 10.34
C LEU A 410 26.92 3.29 10.57
N GLY A 411 28.15 3.64 10.22
CA GLY A 411 29.36 2.89 10.57
C GLY A 411 29.75 1.78 9.58
N GLY A 412 29.06 1.71 8.43
CA GLY A 412 29.40 0.81 7.33
C GLY A 412 30.50 1.35 6.40
N SER A 413 31.03 0.48 5.55
CA SER A 413 31.80 0.88 4.35
C SER A 413 30.87 1.05 3.15
N SER A 414 31.31 1.77 2.11
CA SER A 414 30.62 1.78 0.81
C SER A 414 30.38 0.35 0.30
N GLY A 415 29.25 0.08 -0.35
CA GLY A 415 28.98 -1.26 -0.89
C GLY A 415 27.62 -1.47 -1.52
N TYR A 416 26.71 -0.50 -1.44
CA TYR A 416 25.41 -0.59 -2.08
C TYR A 416 25.52 -0.64 -3.61
N ALA A 417 26.40 0.18 -4.21
CA ALA A 417 26.61 0.18 -5.65
C ALA A 417 27.13 -1.17 -6.17
N GLN A 418 28.06 -1.81 -5.44
CA GLN A 418 28.56 -3.13 -5.78
C GLN A 418 27.46 -4.20 -5.63
N TRP A 419 26.75 -4.21 -4.50
CA TRP A 419 25.60 -5.09 -4.28
C TRP A 419 24.58 -4.97 -5.43
N ARG A 420 24.31 -3.75 -5.89
CA ARG A 420 23.37 -3.48 -6.97
C ARG A 420 23.78 -4.10 -8.31
N ARG A 421 25.10 -4.17 -8.59
CA ARG A 421 25.66 -4.83 -9.79
C ARG A 421 25.54 -6.34 -9.69
N ASP A 422 25.89 -6.89 -8.53
CA ASP A 422 25.91 -8.33 -8.26
C ASP A 422 24.50 -8.93 -8.27
N TRP A 423 23.53 -8.19 -7.71
CA TRP A 423 22.15 -8.62 -7.56
C TRP A 423 21.19 -7.93 -8.54
N PHE A 424 21.63 -7.70 -9.77
CA PHE A 424 20.81 -7.06 -10.80
C PHE A 424 19.47 -7.78 -11.05
N GLU A 425 19.43 -9.10 -10.88
CA GLU A 425 18.19 -9.89 -11.01
C GLU A 425 17.11 -9.48 -10.01
N LEU A 426 17.46 -8.81 -8.90
CA LEU A 426 16.50 -8.24 -7.95
C LEU A 426 15.89 -6.91 -8.40
N ASP A 427 16.32 -6.39 -9.56
CA ASP A 427 15.69 -5.23 -10.17
C ASP A 427 14.31 -5.60 -10.69
N ARG A 428 13.30 -4.90 -10.21
CA ARG A 428 11.91 -5.01 -10.67
C ARG A 428 11.76 -4.87 -12.19
N TYR A 429 12.71 -4.21 -12.85
CA TYR A 429 12.70 -3.94 -14.29
C TYR A 429 13.81 -4.72 -15.03
N CYS A 430 14.41 -5.74 -14.41
CA CYS A 430 15.60 -6.46 -14.92
C CYS A 430 15.43 -7.02 -16.35
N ASP A 431 14.21 -7.44 -16.70
CA ASP A 431 13.88 -8.02 -18.01
C ASP A 431 13.66 -6.98 -19.11
N GLU A 432 13.71 -5.68 -18.80
CA GLU A 432 13.49 -4.63 -19.80
C GLU A 432 14.73 -4.34 -20.66
N ASP A 433 14.50 -4.15 -21.96
CA ASP A 433 15.56 -3.86 -22.91
C ASP A 433 16.40 -2.63 -22.51
N GLY A 434 17.72 -2.82 -22.48
CA GLY A 434 18.69 -1.77 -22.12
C GLY A 434 18.72 -1.42 -20.63
N ARG A 435 18.02 -2.15 -19.77
CA ARG A 435 17.92 -1.83 -18.34
C ARG A 435 19.28 -1.90 -17.65
N ARG A 436 20.07 -2.93 -17.93
CA ARG A 436 21.38 -3.14 -17.31
C ARG A 436 22.33 -1.98 -17.58
N GLU A 437 22.40 -1.52 -18.83
CA GLU A 437 23.24 -0.39 -19.24
C GLU A 437 22.81 0.91 -18.53
N ARG A 438 21.50 1.13 -18.37
CA ARG A 438 20.96 2.28 -17.63
C ARG A 438 21.33 2.23 -16.15
N VAL A 439 21.28 1.05 -15.54
CA VAL A 439 21.71 0.84 -14.15
C VAL A 439 23.21 1.09 -14.00
N ASP A 440 24.04 0.50 -14.86
CA ASP A 440 25.49 0.68 -14.81
C ASP A 440 25.90 2.15 -15.00
N GLN A 441 25.23 2.88 -15.90
CA GLN A 441 25.44 4.32 -16.07
C GLN A 441 25.05 5.09 -14.80
N ALA A 442 23.87 4.81 -14.22
CA ALA A 442 23.41 5.50 -13.03
C ALA A 442 24.32 5.25 -11.81
N LEU A 443 24.91 4.06 -11.71
CA LEU A 443 25.91 3.72 -10.70
C LEU A 443 27.22 4.47 -10.94
N GLY A 444 27.70 4.55 -12.19
CA GLY A 444 28.87 5.35 -12.55
C GLY A 444 28.68 6.84 -12.24
N ASP A 445 27.55 7.41 -12.63
CA ASP A 445 27.16 8.80 -12.33
C ASP A 445 27.05 9.08 -10.82
N ALA A 446 26.88 8.05 -9.99
CA ALA A 446 26.81 8.16 -8.53
C ALA A 446 28.19 8.10 -7.86
N GLU A 447 29.17 7.45 -8.51
CA GLU A 447 30.55 7.31 -8.03
C GLU A 447 31.43 8.53 -8.41
N GLU A 448 31.01 9.32 -9.40
CA GLU A 448 31.53 10.66 -9.73
C GLU A 448 31.02 11.75 -8.78
#